data_AF-A0A3L8SYK9-F1
#
_entry.id   AF-A0A3L8SYK9-F1
#
_cell.length_a   1.000
_cell.length_b   1.000
_cell.length_c   1.000
_cell.angle_alpha   90.00
_cell.angle_beta   90.00
_cell.angle_gamma   90.00
#
_symmetry.space_group_name_H-M   'P 1'
#
loop_
_entity.id
_entity.type
_entity.pdbx_description
1 polymer ?
#
loop_
_entity_poly.entity_id
_entity_poly.type
_entity_poly.pdbx_seq_one_letter_code
_entity_poly.pdbx_strand_id
1 'polypeptide(L)'
;MLLDRCLENEQDKPVEEALLERYGFPEAGTETRCYTNHALSYDQAKRRAMAETFYLSNIVPQNYENNAGFWNRWCLYFSAMRQPEELDCLEAKLVILDKTKDVKNICEVDTCKLMGFKEFTLYIAARKVQSARTLRRLEKAMAELQEAGIEPDEYLLKLYKKKEEELLQEKP
;
A
#
# COMPACT_ATOMS: atom_id res chain seq x y z
N MET A 1 -19.33 -43.98 10.91
CA MET A 1 -18.53 -43.88 12.16
C MET A 1 -17.46 -42.83 11.94
N LEU A 2 -17.38 -41.72 12.68
CA LEU A 2 -18.32 -41.16 13.66
C LEU A 2 -18.54 -39.67 13.32
N LEU A 3 -19.78 -39.22 13.22
CA LEU A 3 -20.10 -37.78 13.11
C LEU A 3 -21.54 -37.42 13.58
N ASP A 4 -22.38 -38.41 13.86
CA ASP A 4 -23.79 -38.24 14.25
C ASP A 4 -24.03 -38.36 15.77
N ARG A 5 -23.33 -37.56 16.60
CA ARG A 5 -23.57 -37.57 18.06
C ARG A 5 -23.35 -36.25 18.82
N CYS A 6 -23.76 -35.14 18.22
CA CYS A 6 -23.80 -33.83 18.87
C CYS A 6 -25.17 -33.13 18.76
N LEU A 7 -26.24 -33.86 18.38
CA LEU A 7 -27.59 -33.32 18.21
C LEU A 7 -28.63 -34.23 18.89
N GLU A 8 -28.64 -34.22 20.23
CA GLU A 8 -29.72 -34.80 21.04
C GLU A 8 -30.30 -33.72 21.98
N ASN A 9 -31.38 -33.08 21.52
CA ASN A 9 -32.42 -32.39 22.29
C ASN A 9 -32.00 -31.55 23.52
N GLU A 10 -31.72 -30.26 23.31
CA GLU A 10 -32.30 -29.26 24.21
C GLU A 10 -33.75 -29.00 23.78
N GLN A 11 -34.68 -29.06 24.75
CA GLN A 11 -36.11 -28.92 24.51
C GLN A 11 -36.50 -27.45 24.32
N ASP A 12 -37.60 -27.20 23.57
CA ASP A 12 -38.25 -25.90 23.47
C ASP A 12 -38.63 -25.32 24.85
N LYS A 13 -37.71 -24.58 25.44
CA LYS A 13 -38.01 -23.56 26.45
C LYS A 13 -38.24 -22.25 25.69
N PRO A 14 -39.22 -21.42 26.08
CA PRO A 14 -39.24 -20.05 25.60
C PRO A 14 -37.93 -19.40 26.04
N VAL A 15 -37.12 -18.99 25.07
CA VAL A 15 -35.92 -18.20 25.35
C VAL A 15 -36.42 -16.89 25.96
N GLU A 16 -36.10 -16.65 27.24
CA GLU A 16 -36.26 -15.31 27.81
C GLU A 16 -35.46 -14.36 26.92
N GLU A 17 -36.13 -13.36 26.33
CA GLU A 17 -35.50 -12.32 25.52
C GLU A 17 -34.32 -11.77 26.32
N ALA A 18 -33.09 -12.09 25.88
CA ALA A 18 -31.92 -11.94 26.72
C ALA A 18 -31.81 -10.47 27.13
N LEU A 19 -32.00 -10.18 28.43
CA LEU A 19 -32.24 -8.82 28.90
C LEU A 19 -31.07 -7.85 28.60
N LEU A 20 -29.89 -8.40 28.33
CA LEU A 20 -28.68 -7.71 27.87
C LEU A 20 -28.73 -7.34 26.38
N GLU A 21 -29.38 -8.15 25.53
CA GLU A 21 -29.46 -8.00 24.07
C GLU A 21 -30.72 -7.24 23.61
N ARG A 22 -31.69 -7.05 24.50
CA ARG A 22 -32.98 -6.37 24.29
C ARG A 22 -32.91 -4.98 23.62
N TYR A 23 -31.76 -4.30 23.73
CA TYR A 23 -31.49 -3.00 23.09
C TYR A 23 -30.29 -3.03 22.13
N GLY A 24 -29.78 -4.22 21.81
CA GLY A 24 -28.55 -4.43 21.06
C GLY A 24 -27.28 -4.22 21.91
N PHE A 25 -26.17 -4.85 21.49
CA PHE A 25 -24.85 -4.51 21.99
C PHE A 25 -24.31 -3.24 21.31
N PRO A 26 -23.42 -2.46 21.96
CA PRO A 26 -22.81 -1.28 21.34
C PRO A 26 -22.01 -1.64 20.07
N GLU A 27 -22.34 -1.00 18.95
CA GLU A 27 -21.61 -1.18 17.69
C GLU A 27 -20.20 -0.56 17.77
N ALA A 28 -19.17 -1.40 17.67
CA ALA A 28 -17.76 -0.94 17.68
C ALA A 28 -17.32 -0.31 16.35
N GLY A 29 -17.97 -0.67 15.23
CA GLY A 29 -17.63 -0.17 13.89
C GLY A 29 -16.31 -0.68 13.32
N THR A 30 -15.81 -1.80 13.86
CA THR A 30 -14.53 -2.44 13.54
C THR A 30 -14.67 -3.62 12.58
N GLU A 31 -15.80 -3.76 11.89
CA GLU A 31 -16.00 -4.79 10.87
C GLU A 31 -15.00 -4.65 9.71
N THR A 32 -14.61 -5.78 9.11
CA THR A 32 -13.71 -5.78 7.96
C THR A 32 -14.46 -5.27 6.73
N ARG A 33 -13.98 -4.17 6.15
CA ARG A 33 -14.50 -3.55 4.94
C ARG A 33 -13.61 -3.94 3.77
N CYS A 34 -14.19 -4.53 2.73
CA CYS A 34 -13.49 -5.01 1.54
C CYS A 34 -13.72 -4.07 0.35
N TYR A 35 -12.65 -3.82 -0.40
CA TYR A 35 -12.62 -2.99 -1.61
C TYR A 35 -12.04 -3.81 -2.78
N THR A 36 -11.97 -3.22 -3.97
CA THR A 36 -11.56 -3.89 -5.22
C THR A 36 -10.22 -4.62 -5.14
N ASN A 37 -9.29 -4.15 -4.28
CA ASN A 37 -7.92 -4.66 -4.19
C ASN A 37 -7.31 -4.64 -2.77
N HIS A 38 -8.09 -4.33 -1.73
CA HIS A 38 -7.62 -4.27 -0.34
C HIS A 38 -8.78 -4.43 0.65
N ALA A 39 -8.48 -4.72 1.92
CA ALA A 39 -9.45 -4.76 3.00
C ALA A 39 -8.86 -4.20 4.30
N LEU A 40 -9.71 -3.63 5.16
CA LEU A 40 -9.30 -3.01 6.43
C LEU A 40 -10.39 -3.08 7.51
N SER A 41 -9.98 -2.99 8.77
CA SER A 41 -10.87 -2.74 9.92
C SER A 41 -10.70 -1.27 10.35
N TYR A 42 -11.79 -0.59 10.70
CA TYR A 42 -11.77 0.84 10.97
C TYR A 42 -11.84 1.18 12.47
N ASP A 43 -10.95 2.07 12.93
CA ASP A 43 -10.96 2.64 14.28
C ASP A 43 -11.76 3.95 14.31
N GLN A 44 -13.06 3.86 14.63
CA GLN A 44 -13.95 5.02 14.69
C GLN A 44 -13.50 6.09 15.70
N ALA A 45 -12.88 5.69 16.81
CA ALA A 45 -12.42 6.61 17.85
C ALA A 45 -11.23 7.47 17.39
N LYS A 46 -10.38 6.95 16.50
CA LYS A 46 -9.22 7.67 15.93
C LYS A 46 -9.50 8.42 14.62
N ARG A 47 -10.76 8.43 14.15
CA ARG A 47 -11.31 9.25 13.03
C ARG A 47 -10.39 9.46 11.82
N ARG A 48 -10.10 8.36 11.13
CA ARG A 48 -9.50 8.32 9.78
C ARG A 48 -10.68 8.05 8.80
N ALA A 49 -11.15 8.99 7.96
CA ALA A 49 -12.49 8.92 7.28
C ALA A 49 -12.45 8.88 5.73
N MET A 50 -13.47 8.43 4.98
CA MET A 50 -13.31 7.60 3.75
C MET A 50 -13.41 8.27 2.34
N ALA A 51 -12.97 7.58 1.25
CA ALA A 51 -12.91 8.03 -0.17
C ALA A 51 -11.47 8.17 -0.79
N GLU A 52 -10.78 7.38 -1.65
CA GLU A 52 -10.96 6.20 -2.55
C GLU A 52 -9.98 4.99 -2.25
N THR A 53 -8.76 4.88 -2.78
CA THR A 53 -7.58 4.19 -2.16
C THR A 53 -6.77 5.19 -1.35
N PHE A 54 -6.80 6.42 -1.85
CA PHE A 54 -6.92 7.69 -1.12
C PHE A 54 -7.97 7.69 -0.01
N TYR A 55 -8.67 6.56 0.26
CA TYR A 55 -9.61 6.35 1.34
C TYR A 55 -8.99 6.94 2.59
N LEU A 56 -9.51 8.05 3.07
CA LEU A 56 -8.81 8.80 4.12
C LEU A 56 -8.97 8.06 5.51
N SER A 57 -9.56 6.84 5.52
CA SER A 57 -9.42 5.83 6.58
C SER A 57 -8.28 4.81 6.37
N ASN A 58 -7.84 4.64 5.13
CA ASN A 58 -6.58 4.01 4.71
C ASN A 58 -5.41 5.02 4.79
N ILE A 59 -5.69 6.33 4.70
CA ILE A 59 -4.73 7.39 5.02
C ILE A 59 -4.64 7.62 6.53
N VAL A 60 -3.43 7.86 7.00
CA VAL A 60 -3.15 8.33 8.37
C VAL A 60 -2.35 9.63 8.30
N PRO A 61 -2.33 10.47 9.35
CA PRO A 61 -1.38 11.58 9.43
C PRO A 61 0.05 11.05 9.43
N GLN A 62 0.76 11.20 8.30
CA GLN A 62 2.14 10.75 8.12
C GLN A 62 3.11 11.94 8.07
N ASN A 63 4.35 11.72 8.51
CA ASN A 63 5.45 12.66 8.27
C ASN A 63 5.79 12.68 6.77
N TYR A 64 5.95 13.87 6.19
CA TYR A 64 6.16 14.07 4.75
C TYR A 64 7.44 13.39 4.23
N GLU A 65 8.56 13.53 4.93
CA GLU A 65 9.86 12.98 4.53
C GLU A 65 9.88 11.44 4.63
N ASN A 66 9.23 10.90 5.66
CA ASN A 66 9.06 9.46 5.82
C ASN A 66 8.19 8.88 4.70
N ASN A 67 7.03 9.49 4.42
CA ASN A 67 6.13 9.07 3.35
C ASN A 67 6.84 9.14 1.97
N ALA A 68 7.33 10.32 1.61
CA ALA A 68 7.95 10.56 0.30
C ALA A 68 9.27 9.78 0.10
N GLY A 69 10.00 9.48 1.17
CA GLY A 69 11.30 8.83 1.16
C GLY A 69 11.27 7.35 1.56
N PHE A 70 11.38 7.05 2.86
CA PHE A 70 11.56 5.68 3.34
C PHE A 70 10.36 4.77 3.02
N TRP A 71 9.15 5.25 3.28
CA TRP A 71 7.91 4.49 3.06
C TRP A 71 7.71 4.20 1.57
N ASN A 72 7.86 5.21 0.70
CA ASN A 72 7.89 5.05 -0.75
C ASN A 72 8.92 4.00 -1.22
N ARG A 73 10.17 4.03 -0.72
CA ARG A 73 11.19 3.00 -1.01
C ARG A 73 10.77 1.60 -0.57
N TRP A 74 10.08 1.48 0.56
CA TRP A 74 9.55 0.23 1.09
C TRP A 74 8.38 -0.30 0.24
N CYS A 75 7.40 0.54 -0.11
CA CYS A 75 6.32 0.20 -1.03
C CYS A 75 6.84 -0.22 -2.42
N LEU A 76 7.92 0.42 -2.92
CA LEU A 76 8.56 0.04 -4.19
C LEU A 76 9.24 -1.34 -4.13
N TYR A 77 9.86 -1.70 -3.01
CA TYR A 77 10.43 -3.03 -2.79
C TYR A 77 9.33 -4.12 -2.82
N PHE A 78 8.22 -3.92 -2.10
CA PHE A 78 7.07 -4.84 -2.18
C PHE A 78 6.40 -4.86 -3.56
N SER A 79 6.40 -3.75 -4.29
CA SER A 79 5.93 -3.70 -5.68
C SER A 79 6.83 -4.49 -6.63
N ALA A 80 8.15 -4.53 -6.38
CA ALA A 80 9.11 -5.29 -7.18
C ALA A 80 9.09 -6.80 -6.86
N MET A 81 8.79 -7.18 -5.61
CA MET A 81 8.58 -8.58 -5.22
C MET A 81 7.25 -9.17 -5.72
N ARG A 82 6.31 -8.34 -6.21
CA ARG A 82 4.97 -8.79 -6.59
C ARG A 82 4.98 -9.67 -7.84
N GLN A 83 5.10 -10.98 -7.63
CA GLN A 83 4.65 -11.98 -8.59
C GLN A 83 3.13 -11.86 -8.79
N PRO A 84 2.58 -12.21 -9.97
CA PRO A 84 1.19 -11.90 -10.32
C PRO A 84 0.14 -12.61 -9.45
N GLU A 85 0.50 -13.67 -8.74
CA GLU A 85 -0.44 -14.64 -8.16
C GLU A 85 -0.56 -14.60 -6.63
N GLU A 86 0.49 -14.23 -5.88
CA GLU A 86 0.51 -14.48 -4.43
C GLU A 86 1.34 -13.45 -3.61
N LEU A 87 0.92 -12.17 -3.59
CA LEU A 87 1.47 -11.19 -2.63
C LEU A 87 0.40 -10.24 -2.06
N ASP A 88 -0.05 -10.55 -0.85
CA ASP A 88 -0.81 -9.62 -0.01
C ASP A 88 0.14 -8.73 0.79
N CYS A 89 0.16 -7.43 0.48
CA CYS A 89 0.90 -6.43 1.24
C CYS A 89 0.16 -6.12 2.57
N LEU A 90 0.31 -6.99 3.56
CA LEU A 90 -0.44 -6.90 4.81
C LEU A 90 0.19 -5.91 5.81
N GLU A 91 -0.42 -4.73 5.95
CA GLU A 91 -0.22 -3.83 7.11
C GLU A 91 -1.03 -4.29 8.36
N ALA A 92 -1.30 -5.60 8.46
CA ALA A 92 -2.19 -6.18 9.46
C ALA A 92 -1.67 -7.54 9.98
N LYS A 93 -2.33 -8.05 11.03
CA LYS A 93 -1.99 -9.33 11.65
C LYS A 93 -2.65 -10.49 10.89
N LEU A 94 -1.85 -11.27 10.15
CA LEU A 94 -2.33 -12.49 9.49
C LEU A 94 -2.76 -13.54 10.54
N VAL A 95 -4.05 -13.86 10.56
CA VAL A 95 -4.64 -14.81 11.52
C VAL A 95 -4.59 -16.26 10.99
N ILE A 96 -4.73 -16.44 9.67
CA ILE A 96 -4.82 -17.75 9.00
C ILE A 96 -3.43 -18.21 8.50
N LEU A 97 -2.38 -17.97 9.30
CA LEU A 97 -1.04 -18.50 9.03
C LEU A 97 -0.79 -19.74 9.90
N ASP A 98 -0.66 -20.88 9.24
CA ASP A 98 -0.26 -22.13 9.88
C ASP A 98 1.24 -22.10 10.22
N LYS A 99 1.54 -21.70 11.45
CA LYS A 99 2.90 -21.58 11.99
C LYS A 99 3.58 -22.93 12.29
N THR A 100 2.92 -24.06 12.00
CA THR A 100 3.57 -25.39 12.09
C THR A 100 4.33 -25.76 10.81
N LYS A 101 4.10 -25.02 9.73
CA LYS A 101 4.84 -25.14 8.45
C LYS A 101 6.14 -24.35 8.49
N ASP A 102 7.04 -24.67 7.56
CA ASP A 102 8.35 -24.02 7.33
C ASP A 102 8.18 -22.58 6.79
N VAL A 103 7.75 -21.66 7.65
CA VAL A 103 7.59 -20.22 7.34
C VAL A 103 8.95 -19.53 7.47
N LYS A 104 9.55 -19.18 6.33
CA LYS A 104 10.88 -18.57 6.26
C LYS A 104 10.82 -17.05 6.47
N ASN A 105 11.91 -16.51 6.98
CA ASN A 105 12.13 -15.07 7.07
C ASN A 105 12.30 -14.50 5.64
N ILE A 106 11.56 -13.45 5.31
CA ILE A 106 11.63 -12.81 3.99
C ILE A 106 13.04 -12.30 3.66
N CYS A 107 13.84 -11.89 4.66
CA CYS A 107 15.21 -11.43 4.47
C CYS A 107 16.26 -12.57 4.41
N GLU A 108 15.83 -13.83 4.47
CA GLU A 108 16.67 -15.02 4.21
C GLU A 108 16.39 -15.64 2.83
N VAL A 109 15.29 -15.23 2.17
CA VAL A 109 14.89 -15.69 0.82
C VAL A 109 14.92 -14.59 -0.24
N ASP A 110 14.73 -13.32 0.15
CA ASP A 110 14.99 -12.12 -0.66
C ASP A 110 16.06 -11.25 0.00
N THR A 111 16.55 -10.27 -0.75
CA THR A 111 17.55 -9.28 -0.40
C THR A 111 17.20 -8.37 0.79
N CYS A 112 15.91 -8.09 1.04
CA CYS A 112 15.46 -6.98 1.89
C CYS A 112 16.11 -5.61 1.60
N LYS A 113 16.67 -5.44 0.39
CA LYS A 113 17.52 -4.29 0.05
C LYS A 113 16.69 -3.17 -0.58
N LEU A 114 16.28 -2.22 0.26
CA LEU A 114 15.62 -0.99 -0.22
C LEU A 114 16.55 -0.18 -1.14
N MET A 115 16.00 0.22 -2.29
CA MET A 115 16.62 1.05 -3.34
C MET A 115 17.58 2.13 -2.80
N GLY A 116 18.80 2.20 -3.31
CA GLY A 116 19.85 3.11 -2.86
C GLY A 116 19.57 4.59 -3.18
N PHE A 117 20.35 5.52 -2.60
CA PHE A 117 20.17 6.96 -2.83
C PHE A 117 20.22 7.35 -4.32
N LYS A 118 21.22 6.85 -5.07
CA LYS A 118 21.35 7.11 -6.51
C LYS A 118 20.14 6.58 -7.29
N GLU A 119 19.81 5.30 -7.11
CA GLU A 119 18.70 4.60 -7.75
C GLU A 119 17.36 5.31 -7.48
N PHE A 120 17.10 5.71 -6.24
CA PHE A 120 15.85 6.37 -5.84
C PHE A 120 15.76 7.81 -6.37
N THR A 121 16.87 8.54 -6.43
CA THR A 121 16.87 9.90 -6.99
C THR A 121 16.64 9.86 -8.50
N LEU A 122 17.22 8.89 -9.22
CA LEU A 122 16.91 8.63 -10.64
C LEU A 122 15.44 8.27 -10.86
N TYR A 123 14.86 7.39 -10.03
CA TYR A 123 13.44 7.05 -10.08
C TYR A 123 12.53 8.27 -9.88
N ILE A 124 12.82 9.13 -8.89
CA ILE A 124 12.07 10.36 -8.66
C ILE A 124 12.26 11.38 -9.81
N ALA A 125 13.47 11.49 -10.36
CA ALA A 125 13.74 12.35 -11.52
C ALA A 125 12.98 11.90 -12.78
N ALA A 126 12.91 10.60 -13.07
CA ALA A 126 12.11 10.05 -14.17
C ALA A 126 10.63 10.43 -14.05
N ARG A 127 10.06 10.41 -12.83
CA ARG A 127 8.69 10.86 -12.57
C ARG A 127 8.51 12.38 -12.69
N LYS A 128 9.52 13.18 -12.30
CA LYS A 128 9.53 14.65 -12.52
C LYS A 128 9.58 14.99 -14.02
N VAL A 129 10.39 14.27 -14.80
CA VAL A 129 10.47 14.38 -16.27
C VAL A 129 9.11 14.07 -16.90
N GLN A 130 8.52 12.89 -16.61
CA GLN A 130 7.22 12.48 -17.16
C GLN A 130 6.09 13.47 -16.86
N SER A 131 6.09 14.08 -15.68
CA SER A 131 5.07 15.03 -15.23
C SER A 131 5.37 16.50 -15.58
N ALA A 132 6.48 16.78 -16.28
CA ALA A 132 6.82 18.13 -16.72
C ALA A 132 5.81 18.66 -17.75
N ARG A 133 5.29 19.87 -17.51
CA ARG A 133 4.36 20.60 -18.40
C ARG A 133 4.98 21.83 -19.06
N THR A 134 6.27 22.07 -18.83
CA THR A 134 7.04 23.20 -19.40
C THR A 134 8.51 22.82 -19.45
N LEU A 135 9.25 23.32 -20.44
CA LEU A 135 10.70 23.08 -20.58
C LEU A 135 11.46 23.45 -19.30
N ARG A 136 11.16 24.62 -18.69
CA ARG A 136 11.74 25.02 -17.39
C ARG A 136 11.56 24.00 -16.26
N ARG A 137 10.50 23.19 -16.24
CA ARG A 137 10.32 22.12 -15.25
C ARG A 137 11.07 20.84 -15.64
N LEU A 138 11.19 20.57 -16.94
CA LEU A 138 11.95 19.45 -17.50
C LEU A 138 13.46 19.64 -17.25
N GLU A 139 13.99 20.83 -17.60
CA GLU A 139 15.36 21.28 -17.34
C GLU A 139 15.71 21.19 -15.83
N LYS A 140 14.83 21.71 -14.95
CA LYS A 140 15.06 21.68 -13.50
C LYS A 140 15.17 20.27 -12.94
N ALA A 141 14.44 19.30 -13.49
CA ALA A 141 14.53 17.90 -13.06
C ALA A 141 15.91 17.27 -13.34
N MET A 142 16.61 17.74 -14.39
CA MET A 142 17.98 17.32 -14.71
C MET A 142 19.02 18.10 -13.91
N ALA A 143 18.81 19.41 -13.70
CA ALA A 143 19.68 20.24 -12.85
C ALA A 143 19.73 19.70 -11.40
N GLU A 144 18.59 19.32 -10.82
CA GLU A 144 18.51 18.72 -9.48
C GLU A 144 19.29 17.38 -9.36
N LEU A 145 19.46 16.62 -10.45
CA LEU A 145 20.32 15.43 -10.48
C LEU A 145 21.81 15.78 -10.55
N GLN A 146 22.16 16.77 -11.36
CA GLN A 146 23.53 17.26 -11.51
C GLN A 146 24.04 17.89 -10.21
N GLU A 147 23.19 18.69 -9.52
CA GLU A 147 23.45 19.22 -8.18
C GLU A 147 23.66 18.11 -7.13
N ALA A 148 22.97 16.97 -7.27
CA ALA A 148 23.14 15.79 -6.42
C ALA A 148 24.35 14.91 -6.80
N GLY A 149 25.12 15.26 -7.84
CA GLY A 149 26.26 14.49 -8.34
C GLY A 149 25.87 13.16 -8.99
N ILE A 150 24.66 13.07 -9.55
CA ILE A 150 24.09 11.83 -10.10
C ILE A 150 23.97 11.92 -11.62
N GLU A 151 24.83 11.19 -12.33
CA GLU A 151 24.71 10.98 -13.77
C GLU A 151 23.40 10.25 -14.12
N PRO A 152 22.60 10.78 -15.08
CA PRO A 152 21.43 10.12 -15.66
C PRO A 152 21.76 8.76 -16.31
N ASP A 153 20.81 7.84 -16.26
CA ASP A 153 20.88 6.59 -17.03
C ASP A 153 20.28 6.71 -18.45
N GLU A 154 20.50 5.68 -19.28
CA GLU A 154 20.03 5.65 -20.67
C GLU A 154 18.49 5.75 -20.79
N TYR A 155 17.76 5.21 -19.82
CA TYR A 155 16.29 5.28 -19.78
C TYR A 155 15.83 6.72 -19.53
N LEU A 156 16.41 7.38 -18.53
CA LEU A 156 16.11 8.78 -18.21
C LEU A 156 16.49 9.73 -19.35
N LEU A 157 17.61 9.49 -20.05
CA LEU A 157 18.02 10.29 -21.22
C LEU A 157 17.05 10.11 -22.41
N LYS A 158 16.56 8.89 -22.67
CA LYS A 158 15.51 8.63 -23.68
C LYS A 158 14.19 9.32 -23.30
N LEU A 159 13.81 9.22 -22.02
CA LEU A 159 12.59 9.78 -21.46
C LEU A 159 12.58 11.31 -21.48
N TYR A 160 13.72 11.94 -21.18
CA TYR A 160 13.94 13.39 -21.28
C TYR A 160 13.72 13.88 -22.71
N LYS A 161 14.42 13.30 -23.69
CA LYS A 161 14.35 13.73 -25.10
C LYS A 161 12.92 13.63 -25.66
N LYS A 162 12.24 12.51 -25.39
CA LYS A 162 10.83 12.34 -25.78
C LYS A 162 9.94 13.43 -25.18
N LYS A 163 10.16 13.83 -23.92
CA LYS A 163 9.34 14.87 -23.28
C LYS A 163 9.71 16.29 -23.72
N GLU A 164 10.96 16.53 -24.09
CA GLU A 164 11.44 17.77 -24.72
C GLU A 164 10.78 17.98 -26.09
N GLU A 165 10.75 16.93 -26.92
CA GLU A 165 10.08 16.92 -28.23
C GLU A 165 8.57 17.16 -28.10
N GLU A 166 7.88 16.47 -27.17
CA GLU A 166 6.46 16.70 -26.87
C GLU A 166 6.19 18.17 -26.49
N LEU A 167 6.95 18.73 -25.54
CA LEU A 167 6.76 20.11 -25.05
C LEU A 167 7.17 21.19 -26.07
N LEU A 168 7.95 20.83 -27.10
CA LEU A 168 8.26 21.71 -28.23
C LEU A 168 7.19 21.67 -29.32
N GLN A 169 6.44 20.57 -29.43
CA GLN A 169 5.31 20.39 -30.35
C GLN A 169 3.98 20.92 -29.76
N GLU A 170 3.78 20.85 -28.44
CA GLU A 170 2.63 21.42 -27.70
C GLU A 170 2.64 22.97 -27.62
N LYS A 171 3.23 23.65 -28.60
CA LYS A 171 3.17 25.12 -28.71
C LYS A 171 1.79 25.56 -29.25
N PRO A 172 1.17 26.59 -28.66
CA PRO A 172 -0.08 27.16 -29.14
C PRO A 172 0.09 28.03 -30.40
#